data_AF-A0A849UE92-F1
#
_entry.id   AF-A0A849UE92-F1
#
_cell.length_a   1.000
_cell.length_b   1.000
_cell.length_c   1.000
_cell.angle_alpha   90.00
_cell.angle_beta   90.00
_cell.angle_gamma   90.00
#
_symmetry.space_group_name_H-M   'P 1'
#
loop_
_entity.id
_entity.type
_entity.pdbx_description
1 polymer ?
#
loop_
_entity_poly.entity_id
_entity_poly.type
_entity_poly.pdbx_seq_one_letter_code
_entity_poly.pdbx_strand_id
1 'polypeptide(L)'
;MTRYFNKLPGYTNAPSGLEWVLLKKIPSIFIITSIIPCAVMLNLYLSNALLNGEQLKTIYLCLGLLFSISFFVGAAAIGCVVVIIMKGPAYVADPYELPIENKNLEKFPNL
;
A
#
# COMPACT_ATOMS: atom_id res chain seq x y z
N MET A 1 22.29 19.29 14.66
CA MET A 1 21.94 18.53 13.44
C MET A 1 20.96 17.44 13.84
N THR A 2 19.67 17.68 13.70
CA THR A 2 18.59 16.75 14.09
C THR A 2 18.61 15.52 13.20
N ARG A 3 19.01 14.38 13.77
CA ARG A 3 19.16 13.11 13.05
C ARG A 3 17.88 12.30 13.17
N TYR A 4 16.85 12.68 12.41
CA TYR A 4 15.52 12.04 12.42
C TYR A 4 15.51 10.58 11.93
N PHE A 5 16.59 10.10 11.31
CA PHE A 5 16.71 8.73 10.77
C PHE A 5 17.89 7.97 11.37
N ASN A 6 18.00 7.96 12.70
CA ASN A 6 18.97 7.11 13.38
C ASN A 6 18.46 5.67 13.45
N LYS A 7 19.32 4.70 13.15
CA LYS A 7 19.00 3.27 13.27
C LYS A 7 19.47 2.72 14.61
N LEU A 8 18.76 1.73 15.13
CA LEU A 8 19.12 1.04 16.38
C LEU A 8 20.47 0.30 16.22
N PRO A 9 21.40 0.42 17.18
CA PRO A 9 22.62 -0.39 17.17
C PRO A 9 22.28 -1.87 17.37
N GLY A 10 22.86 -2.75 16.55
CA GLY A 10 22.63 -4.21 16.66
C GLY A 10 21.35 -4.74 15.99
N TYR A 11 20.67 -3.93 15.17
CA TYR A 11 19.46 -4.38 14.48
C TYR A 11 19.77 -5.44 13.40
N THR A 12 18.87 -6.42 13.25
CA THR A 12 18.93 -7.41 12.17
C THR A 12 18.05 -6.96 11.01
N ASN A 13 18.56 -7.05 9.78
CA ASN A 13 17.75 -6.72 8.60
C ASN A 13 16.79 -7.88 8.33
N ALA A 14 15.48 -7.61 8.32
CA ALA A 14 14.51 -8.57 7.80
C ALA A 14 14.68 -8.70 6.27
N PRO A 15 14.70 -9.93 5.72
CA PRO A 15 14.80 -10.11 4.27
C PRO A 15 13.58 -9.51 3.56
N SER A 16 13.84 -8.90 2.39
CA SER A 16 12.79 -8.39 1.51
C SER A 16 11.92 -9.55 1.03
N GLY A 17 10.66 -9.57 1.46
CA GLY A 17 9.72 -10.65 1.17
C GLY A 17 8.93 -10.43 -0.12
N LEU A 18 7.80 -11.12 -0.20
CA LEU A 18 6.86 -11.03 -1.31
C LEU A 18 6.30 -9.61 -1.48
N GLU A 19 6.22 -8.82 -0.41
CA GLU A 19 5.70 -7.45 -0.41
C GLU A 19 6.46 -6.53 -1.39
N TRP A 20 7.78 -6.68 -1.49
CA TRP A 20 8.61 -5.88 -2.39
C TRP A 20 8.44 -6.29 -3.86
N VAL A 21 8.24 -7.58 -4.10
CA VAL A 21 7.99 -8.11 -5.45
C VAL A 21 6.61 -7.67 -5.92
N LEU A 22 5.59 -7.75 -5.05
CA LEU A 22 4.25 -7.30 -5.35
C LEU A 22 4.22 -5.80 -5.63
N LEU A 23 4.82 -4.99 -4.75
CA LEU A 23 4.82 -3.54 -4.86
C LEU A 23 5.52 -3.04 -6.14
N LYS A 24 6.55 -3.73 -6.62
CA LYS A 24 7.16 -3.44 -7.93
C LYS A 24 6.27 -3.80 -9.12
N LYS A 25 5.42 -4.83 -8.98
CA LYS A 25 4.53 -5.29 -10.06
C LYS A 25 3.19 -4.53 -10.11
N ILE A 26 2.72 -4.02 -8.97
CA ILE A 26 1.46 -3.28 -8.84
C ILE A 26 1.30 -2.15 -9.87
N PRO A 27 2.30 -1.26 -10.11
CA PRO A 27 2.17 -0.20 -11.11
C PRO A 27 1.94 -0.74 -12.53
N SER A 28 2.57 -1.85 -12.88
CA SER A 28 2.39 -2.48 -14.19
C SER A 28 0.98 -3.09 -14.31
N ILE A 29 0.52 -3.79 -13.28
CA ILE A 29 -0.85 -4.35 -13.23
C ILE A 29 -1.89 -3.24 -13.34
N PHE A 30 -1.68 -2.12 -12.64
CA PHE A 30 -2.56 -0.96 -12.71
C PHE A 30 -2.68 -0.42 -14.14
N ILE A 31 -1.54 -0.22 -14.82
CA ILE A 31 -1.52 0.28 -16.21
C ILE A 31 -2.22 -0.70 -17.15
N ILE A 32 -1.89 -2.00 -17.07
CA ILE A 32 -2.47 -3.03 -17.95
C ILE A 32 -3.98 -3.09 -17.77
N THR A 33 -4.45 -3.05 -16.52
CA THR A 33 -5.88 -3.14 -16.22
C THR A 33 -6.64 -1.86 -16.53
N SER A 34 -6.02 -0.68 -16.43
CA SER A 34 -6.67 0.59 -16.82
C SER A 34 -6.69 0.80 -18.33
N ILE A 35 -5.78 0.19 -19.09
CA ILE A 35 -5.69 0.38 -20.54
C ILE A 35 -6.90 -0.20 -21.26
N ILE A 36 -7.45 -1.32 -20.77
CA ILE A 36 -8.61 -2.00 -21.36
C ILE A 36 -9.85 -1.08 -21.35
N PRO A 37 -10.32 -0.58 -20.19
CA PRO A 37 -11.47 0.31 -20.16
C PRO A 37 -11.20 1.64 -20.87
N CYS A 38 -9.97 2.17 -20.75
CA CYS A 38 -9.58 3.40 -21.43
C CYS A 38 -9.64 3.26 -22.96
N ALA A 39 -9.17 2.13 -23.51
CA ALA A 39 -9.20 1.86 -24.95
C ALA A 39 -10.63 1.77 -25.49
N VAL A 40 -11.54 1.13 -24.75
CA VAL A 40 -12.96 1.05 -25.14
C VAL A 40 -13.61 2.43 -25.15
N MET A 41 -13.39 3.23 -24.11
CA MET A 41 -13.90 4.60 -24.05
C MET A 41 -13.34 5.47 -25.18
N LEU A 42 -12.04 5.37 -25.47
CA LEU A 42 -11.38 6.13 -26.53
C LEU A 42 -11.89 5.74 -27.91
N ASN A 43 -12.10 4.44 -28.16
CA ASN A 43 -12.63 3.95 -29.42
C ASN A 43 -14.05 4.47 -29.68
N LEU A 44 -14.91 4.45 -28.66
CA LEU A 44 -16.26 4.99 -28.74
C LEU A 44 -16.26 6.51 -28.98
N TYR A 45 -15.33 7.23 -28.37
CA TYR A 45 -15.19 8.68 -28.56
C TYR A 45 -14.70 9.04 -29.97
N LEU A 46 -13.71 8.32 -30.52
CA LEU A 46 -13.20 8.60 -31.87
C LEU A 46 -14.17 8.17 -32.98
N SER A 47 -14.92 7.09 -32.79
CA SER A 47 -15.74 6.51 -33.85
C SER A 47 -17.09 7.19 -34.05
N ASN A 48 -17.56 8.00 -33.08
CA ASN A 48 -18.91 8.54 -33.08
C ASN A 48 -18.90 10.07 -32.92
N ALA A 49 -19.50 10.79 -33.87
CA ALA A 49 -19.67 12.24 -33.80
C ALA A 49 -20.76 12.69 -32.80
N LEU A 50 -21.78 11.85 -32.59
CA LEU A 50 -22.82 12.02 -31.58
C LEU A 50 -22.96 10.71 -30.79
N LEU A 51 -22.85 10.81 -29.46
CA LEU A 51 -22.93 9.65 -28.58
C LEU A 51 -24.38 9.24 -28.36
N ASN A 52 -24.69 7.98 -28.65
CA ASN A 52 -26.01 7.41 -28.41
C ASN A 52 -26.18 7.01 -26.93
N GLY A 53 -27.42 6.89 -26.45
CA GLY A 53 -27.71 6.59 -25.04
C GLY A 53 -27.07 5.28 -24.55
N GLU A 54 -27.01 4.26 -25.40
CA GLU A 54 -26.35 2.99 -25.10
C GLU A 54 -24.82 3.11 -24.99
N GLN A 55 -24.21 3.94 -25.84
CA GLN A 55 -22.76 4.17 -25.81
C GLN A 55 -22.35 4.91 -24.53
N LEU A 56 -23.18 5.87 -24.10
CA LEU A 56 -22.98 6.60 -22.86
C LEU A 56 -23.06 5.67 -21.64
N LYS A 57 -24.03 4.74 -21.61
CA LYS A 57 -24.13 3.70 -20.57
C LYS A 57 -22.85 2.85 -20.50
N THR A 58 -22.33 2.43 -21.65
CA THR A 58 -21.08 1.66 -21.73
C THR A 58 -19.90 2.44 -21.18
N ILE A 59 -19.79 3.74 -21.51
CA ILE A 59 -18.75 4.62 -20.98
C ILE A 59 -18.82 4.71 -19.44
N TYR A 60 -20.01 4.91 -18.87
CA TYR A 60 -20.16 4.96 -17.40
C TYR A 60 -19.85 3.63 -16.72
N LEU A 61 -20.23 2.50 -17.33
CA LEU A 61 -19.85 1.18 -16.82
C LEU A 61 -18.34 1.01 -16.82
N CYS A 62 -17.68 1.41 -17.92
CA CYS A 62 -16.23 1.39 -18.06
C CYS A 62 -15.54 2.24 -16.98
N LEU A 63 -16.08 3.43 -16.71
CA LEU A 63 -15.58 4.35 -15.70
C LEU A 63 -15.73 3.77 -14.29
N GLY A 64 -16.88 3.16 -13.98
CA GLY A 64 -17.11 2.48 -12.70
C GLY A 64 -16.17 1.30 -12.50
N LEU A 65 -15.91 0.54 -13.57
CA LEU A 65 -14.97 -0.60 -13.56
C LEU A 65 -13.53 -0.11 -13.34
N LEU A 66 -13.11 0.94 -14.05
CA LEU A 66 -11.81 1.58 -13.87
C LEU A 66 -11.62 2.05 -12.42
N PHE A 67 -12.62 2.71 -11.84
CA PHE A 67 -12.55 3.17 -10.44
C PHE A 67 -12.49 2.00 -9.45
N SER A 68 -13.28 0.95 -9.69
CA SER A 68 -13.31 -0.25 -8.84
C SER A 68 -11.94 -0.95 -8.82
N ILE A 69 -11.36 -1.21 -10.01
CA ILE A 69 -10.03 -1.81 -10.11
C ILE A 69 -8.98 -0.93 -9.44
N SER A 70 -9.04 0.38 -9.69
CA SER A 70 -8.10 1.34 -9.10
C SER A 70 -8.12 1.31 -7.58
N PHE A 71 -9.31 1.20 -7.00
CA PHE A 71 -9.48 1.10 -5.55
C PHE A 71 -8.86 -0.18 -4.97
N PHE A 72 -9.12 -1.34 -5.59
CA PHE A 72 -8.52 -2.61 -5.16
C PHE A 72 -7.00 -2.61 -5.26
N VAL A 73 -6.45 -2.10 -6.37
CA VAL A 73 -5.00 -1.99 -6.56
C VAL A 73 -4.39 -1.02 -5.55
N GLY A 74 -5.04 0.12 -5.30
CA GLY A 74 -4.64 1.08 -4.27
C GLY A 74 -4.63 0.48 -2.87
N ALA A 75 -5.67 -0.25 -2.49
CA ALA A 75 -5.75 -0.95 -1.22
C ALA A 75 -4.61 -1.98 -1.05
N ALA A 76 -4.32 -2.77 -2.09
CA ALA A 76 -3.21 -3.72 -2.09
C ALA A 76 -1.85 -3.03 -1.97
N ALA A 77 -1.66 -1.88 -2.63
CA ALA A 77 -0.44 -1.09 -2.55
C ALA A 77 -0.22 -0.56 -1.12
N ILE A 78 -1.26 -0.01 -0.51
CA ILE A 78 -1.22 0.46 0.89
C ILE A 78 -0.86 -0.69 1.83
N GLY A 79 -1.50 -1.85 1.67
CA GLY A 79 -1.18 -3.05 2.46
C GLY A 79 0.30 -3.44 2.36
N CYS A 80 0.88 -3.44 1.15
CA CYS A 80 2.31 -3.73 0.97
C CYS A 80 3.20 -2.69 1.65
N VAL A 81 2.87 -1.40 1.56
CA VAL A 81 3.62 -0.32 2.22
C VAL A 81 3.57 -0.49 3.75
N VAL A 82 2.41 -0.80 4.30
CA VAL A 82 2.25 -1.05 5.74
C VAL A 82 3.15 -2.21 6.19
N VAL A 83 3.18 -3.33 5.45
CA VAL A 83 4.07 -4.47 5.77
C VAL A 83 5.55 -4.09 5.73
N ILE A 84 5.95 -3.25 4.75
CA ILE A 84 7.34 -2.75 4.67
C ILE A 84 7.67 -1.88 5.89
N ILE A 85 6.73 -1.01 6.32
CA ILE A 85 6.89 -0.18 7.51
C ILE A 85 6.96 -1.05 8.78
N MET A 86 6.10 -2.06 8.90
CA MET A 86 6.09 -3.01 10.03
C MET A 86 7.39 -3.80 10.13
N LYS A 87 7.96 -4.23 9.01
CA LYS A 87 9.30 -4.85 9.00
C LYS A 87 10.37 -3.84 9.38
N GLY A 88 10.28 -2.63 8.84
CA GLY A 88 11.02 -1.43 9.25
C GLY A 88 12.55 -1.53 9.15
N PRO A 89 13.26 -0.46 8.76
CA PRO A 89 14.73 -0.45 8.79
C PRO A 89 15.30 -0.24 10.21
N ALA A 90 14.53 -0.58 11.25
CA ALA A 90 14.82 -0.38 12.67
C ALA A 90 15.20 1.08 13.01
N TYR A 91 14.37 2.04 12.58
CA TYR A 91 14.52 3.43 13.02
C TYR A 91 14.24 3.52 14.53
N VAL A 92 15.04 4.32 15.23
CA VAL A 92 14.89 4.59 16.65
C VAL A 92 13.55 5.29 16.86
N ALA A 93 12.62 4.62 17.53
CA ALA A 93 11.40 5.23 18.05
C ALA A 93 11.75 6.14 19.24
N ASP A 94 10.80 7.00 19.63
CA ASP A 94 10.97 7.82 20.82
C ASP A 94 11.29 6.92 22.03
N PRO A 95 12.40 7.18 22.75
CA PRO A 95 12.78 6.37 23.89
C PRO A 95 11.71 6.53 24.98
N TYR A 96 11.05 5.43 25.33
CA TYR A 96 10.18 5.40 26.50
C TYR A 96 11.04 5.27 27.76
N GLU A 97 10.75 6.07 28.78
CA GLU A 97 11.31 5.86 30.11
C GLU A 97 10.76 4.54 30.64
N LEU A 98 11.61 3.52 30.69
CA LEU A 98 11.27 2.26 31.33
C LEU A 98 11.30 2.49 32.85
N PRO A 99 10.22 2.18 33.59
CA PRO A 99 10.27 2.19 35.04
C PRO A 99 11.32 1.19 35.51
N ILE A 100 12.07 1.57 36.54
CA ILE A 100 13.11 0.71 37.12
C ILE A 100 12.41 -0.53 37.70
N GLU A 101 12.78 -1.69 37.19
CA GLU A 101 12.21 -2.97 37.64
C GLU A 101 12.47 -3.17 39.14
N ASN A 102 11.40 -3.28 39.93
CA ASN A 102 11.50 -3.62 41.34
C ASN A 102 11.59 -5.15 41.49
N LYS A 103 12.82 -5.66 41.55
CA LYS A 103 13.15 -7.08 41.74
C LYS A 103 12.52 -7.72 43.00
N ASN A 104 12.01 -6.94 43.94
CA ASN A 104 11.29 -7.51 45.08
C ASN A 104 9.90 -8.06 44.69
N LEU A 105 9.31 -7.58 43.60
CA LEU A 105 8.02 -8.07 43.09
C LEU A 105 8.13 -9.43 42.40
N GLU A 106 9.30 -9.76 41.84
CA GLU A 106 9.57 -11.08 41.24
C GLU A 106 9.59 -12.22 42.27
N LYS A 107 9.84 -11.89 43.55
CA LYS A 107 9.85 -12.90 44.64
C LYS A 107 8.46 -13.43 44.98
N PHE A 108 7.41 -12.73 44.57
CA PHE A 108 6.03 -13.07 44.91
C PHE A 108 5.14 -13.08 43.65
N PRO A 109 5.30 -14.08 42.77
CA PRO A 109 4.58 -14.11 41.48
C PRO A 109 3.06 -14.30 41.61
N ASN A 110 2.56 -14.64 42.81
CA ASN A 110 1.19 -15.11 43.02
C ASN A 110 0.48 -14.47 44.25
N LEU A 111 0.97 -13.35 44.78
CA LEU A 111 0.33 -12.59 45.86
C LEU A 111 -0.29 -11.32 45.30
#